data_AF-A0A7V3WLZ3-F1
#
_entry.id   AF-A0A7V3WLZ3-F1
#
_cell.length_a   1.000
_cell.length_b   1.000
_cell.length_c   1.000
_cell.angle_alpha   90.00
_cell.angle_beta   90.00
_cell.angle_gamma   90.00
#
_symmetry.space_group_name_H-M   'P 1'
#
loop_
_entity.id
_entity.type
_entity.pdbx_description
1 polymer ?
#
loop_
_entity_poly.entity_id
_entity_poly.type
_entity_poly.pdbx_seq_one_letter_code
_entity_poly.pdbx_strand_id
1 'polypeptide(L)'
;IFQFYNLIPVLSAEENITLPLLLDNKQVDREYIEELMSLLGLGERRNHLPNAMSGGQQQRVSIARALANKPSIIFADEPTGNLDSKSGREVLDLLRLSIKKYHQTLVMITHDLNIASSADRIITIEDGLVTADKAVTA
;
A
#
# COMPACT_ATOMS: atom_id res chain seq x y z
N ILE A 1 -4.33 0.78 3.76
CA ILE A 1 -3.45 -0.40 3.71
C ILE A 1 -3.29 -0.88 5.13
N PHE A 2 -3.54 -2.17 5.39
CA PHE A 2 -3.53 -2.75 6.73
C PHE A 2 -2.34 -3.69 6.91
N GLN A 3 -1.84 -3.81 8.15
CA GLN A 3 -0.79 -4.75 8.52
C GLN A 3 -1.09 -6.20 8.11
N PHE A 4 -2.33 -6.66 8.28
CA PHE A 4 -2.76 -8.03 7.93
C PHE A 4 -3.31 -8.20 6.51
N TYR A 5 -3.14 -7.19 5.65
CA TYR A 5 -3.54 -7.16 4.23
C TYR A 5 -5.06 -7.17 4.00
N ASN A 6 -5.83 -7.91 4.81
CA ASN A 6 -7.28 -8.11 4.74
C ASN A 6 -7.75 -8.43 3.31
N LEU A 7 -7.02 -9.32 2.63
CA LEU A 7 -7.42 -9.82 1.31
C LEU A 7 -8.56 -10.82 1.46
N ILE A 8 -9.49 -10.82 0.50
CA ILE A 8 -10.59 -11.78 0.47
C ILE A 8 -10.04 -13.10 -0.07
N PRO A 9 -10.05 -14.20 0.72
CA PRO A 9 -9.34 -15.44 0.38
C PRO A 9 -9.84 -16.15 -0.88
N VAL A 10 -11.11 -15.94 -1.23
CA VAL A 10 -11.77 -16.58 -2.38
C VAL A 10 -11.62 -15.77 -3.67
N LEU A 11 -10.99 -14.60 -3.62
CA LEU A 11 -10.75 -13.74 -4.78
C LEU A 11 -9.26 -13.82 -5.17
N SER A 12 -8.98 -13.81 -6.46
CA SER A 12 -7.64 -13.66 -7.01
C SER A 12 -7.02 -12.30 -6.68
N ALA A 13 -5.75 -12.10 -7.03
CA ALA A 13 -5.09 -10.81 -6.86
C ALA A 13 -5.81 -9.69 -7.63
N GLU A 14 -6.13 -9.90 -8.91
CA GLU A 14 -6.84 -8.89 -9.73
C GLU A 14 -8.24 -8.61 -9.20
N GLU A 15 -8.98 -9.64 -8.79
CA GLU A 15 -10.31 -9.47 -8.20
C GLU A 15 -10.25 -8.71 -6.87
N ASN A 16 -9.27 -9.00 -6.01
CA ASN A 16 -9.04 -8.22 -4.79
C ASN A 16 -8.74 -6.75 -5.10
N ILE A 17 -7.95 -6.48 -6.14
CA ILE A 17 -7.56 -5.13 -6.54
C ILE A 17 -8.76 -4.35 -7.08
N THR A 18 -9.57 -4.98 -7.91
CA THR A 18 -10.68 -4.33 -8.62
C THR A 18 -11.99 -4.29 -7.83
N LEU A 19 -12.14 -5.12 -6.79
CA LEU A 19 -13.35 -5.20 -5.98
C LEU A 19 -13.86 -3.82 -5.47
N PRO A 20 -13.05 -2.91 -4.93
CA PRO A 20 -13.55 -1.61 -4.46
C PRO A 20 -14.20 -0.78 -5.57
N LEU A 21 -13.68 -0.84 -6.80
CA LEU A 21 -14.25 -0.14 -7.96
C LEU A 21 -15.62 -0.74 -8.32
N LEU A 22 -15.72 -2.07 -8.31
CA LEU A 22 -16.96 -2.78 -8.64
C LEU A 22 -18.06 -2.52 -7.60
N LEU A 23 -17.71 -2.45 -6.31
CA LEU A 23 -18.66 -2.09 -5.24
C LEU A 23 -19.19 -0.65 -5.38
N ASP A 24 -18.37 0.25 -5.89
CA ASP A 24 -18.75 1.64 -6.20
C ASP A 24 -19.50 1.78 -7.56
N ASN A 25 -19.81 0.67 -8.25
CA ASN A 25 -20.33 0.64 -9.63
C ASN A 25 -19.47 1.46 -10.63
N LYS A 26 -18.17 1.59 -10.36
CA LYS A 26 -17.22 2.28 -11.26
C LYS A 26 -16.73 1.31 -12.32
N GLN A 27 -16.44 1.85 -13.50
CA GLN A 27 -15.76 1.07 -14.53
C GLN A 27 -14.30 0.85 -14.14
N VAL A 28 -13.84 -0.39 -14.33
CA VAL A 28 -12.45 -0.76 -14.11
C VAL A 28 -11.62 -0.27 -15.30
N ASP A 29 -10.70 0.64 -15.04
CA ASP A 29 -9.67 1.07 -15.97
C ASP A 29 -8.61 -0.03 -16.11
N ARG A 30 -8.81 -0.93 -17.08
CA ARG A 30 -7.96 -2.12 -17.25
C ARG A 30 -6.51 -1.79 -17.54
N GLU A 31 -6.26 -0.72 -18.30
CA GLU A 31 -4.90 -0.28 -18.63
C GLU A 31 -4.16 0.20 -17.37
N TYR A 32 -4.85 0.97 -16.53
CA TYR A 32 -4.31 1.39 -15.24
C TYR A 32 -4.05 0.22 -14.28
N ILE A 33 -4.98 -0.74 -14.20
CA ILE A 33 -4.78 -1.94 -13.36
C ILE A 33 -3.57 -2.75 -13.86
N GLU A 34 -3.43 -2.92 -15.17
CA GLU A 34 -2.29 -3.62 -15.77
C GLU A 34 -0.97 -2.93 -15.41
N GLU A 35 -0.90 -1.60 -15.59
CA GLU A 35 0.25 -0.79 -15.24
C GLU A 35 0.60 -0.93 -13.75
N LEU A 36 -0.40 -0.88 -12.88
CA LEU A 36 -0.24 -1.00 -11.44
C LEU A 36 0.27 -2.38 -11.03
N MET A 37 -0.27 -3.45 -11.62
CA MET A 37 0.18 -4.82 -11.35
C MET A 37 1.60 -5.04 -11.86
N SER A 38 1.96 -4.49 -13.03
CA SER A 38 3.32 -4.53 -13.57
C SER A 38 4.30 -3.80 -12.65
N LEU A 39 3.95 -2.57 -12.23
CA LEU A 39 4.75 -1.75 -11.32
C LEU A 39 5.08 -2.47 -10.01
N LEU A 40 4.12 -3.23 -9.49
CA LEU A 40 4.25 -3.96 -8.23
C LEU A 40 4.80 -5.38 -8.42
N GLY A 41 5.10 -5.80 -9.64
CA GLY A 41 5.63 -7.15 -9.93
C GLY A 41 4.61 -8.26 -9.68
N LEU A 42 3.32 -7.98 -9.91
CA LEU A 42 2.19 -8.88 -9.70
C LEU A 42 1.65 -9.51 -10.99
N GLY A 43 2.23 -9.21 -12.16
CA GLY A 43 1.76 -9.70 -13.47
C GLY A 43 1.57 -11.22 -13.52
N GLU A 44 2.60 -11.99 -13.16
CA GLU A 44 2.56 -13.47 -13.08
C GLU A 44 1.64 -14.02 -11.98
N ARG A 45 1.23 -13.16 -11.04
CA ARG A 45 0.42 -13.53 -9.86
C ARG A 45 -1.03 -13.08 -9.98
N ARG A 46 -1.44 -12.54 -11.12
CA ARG A 46 -2.80 -12.01 -11.36
C ARG A 46 -3.92 -12.93 -10.90
N ASN A 47 -3.84 -14.19 -11.31
CA ASN A 47 -4.89 -15.19 -11.06
C ASN A 47 -4.64 -16.02 -9.79
N HIS A 48 -3.63 -15.69 -8.98
CA HIS A 48 -3.34 -16.42 -7.76
C HIS A 48 -4.25 -15.97 -6.62
N LEU A 49 -4.71 -16.94 -5.83
CA LEU A 49 -5.41 -16.70 -4.58
C LEU A 49 -4.41 -16.29 -3.47
N PRO A 50 -4.85 -15.56 -2.42
CA PRO A 50 -3.99 -15.13 -1.32
C PRO A 50 -3.17 -16.25 -0.68
N ASN A 51 -3.75 -17.43 -0.51
CA ASN A 51 -3.06 -18.60 0.07
C ASN A 51 -1.90 -19.15 -0.78
N ALA A 52 -1.84 -18.79 -2.06
CA ALA A 52 -0.78 -19.18 -3.00
C ALA A 52 0.29 -18.09 -3.17
N MET A 53 0.23 -17.02 -2.37
CA MET A 53 1.12 -15.85 -2.43
C MET A 53 1.95 -15.71 -1.15
N SER A 54 3.21 -15.28 -1.29
CA SER A 54 4.04 -14.91 -0.13
C SER A 54 3.47 -13.68 0.58
N GLY A 55 3.86 -13.46 1.84
CA GLY A 55 3.44 -12.27 2.59
C GLY A 55 3.75 -10.96 1.87
N GLY A 56 4.94 -10.85 1.26
CA GLY A 56 5.32 -9.69 0.44
C GLY A 56 4.43 -9.51 -0.80
N GLN A 57 4.05 -10.59 -1.47
CA GLN A 57 3.13 -10.54 -2.61
C GLN A 57 1.73 -10.13 -2.17
N GLN A 58 1.21 -10.70 -1.09
CA GLN A 58 -0.09 -10.31 -0.53
C GLN A 58 -0.09 -8.83 -0.13
N GLN A 59 1.02 -8.33 0.43
CA GLN A 59 1.13 -6.92 0.77
C GLN A 59 1.12 -6.02 -0.47
N ARG A 60 1.81 -6.41 -1.54
CA ARG A 60 1.76 -5.69 -2.82
C ARG A 60 0.35 -5.69 -3.42
N VAL A 61 -0.40 -6.78 -3.30
CA VAL A 61 -1.82 -6.83 -3.70
C VAL A 61 -2.67 -5.88 -2.86
N SER A 62 -2.43 -5.81 -1.54
CA SER A 62 -3.15 -4.89 -0.65
C SER A 62 -2.90 -3.41 -1.00
N ILE A 63 -1.67 -3.09 -1.41
CA ILE A 63 -1.26 -1.78 -1.90
C ILE A 63 -1.92 -1.48 -3.25
N ALA A 64 -1.86 -2.42 -4.19
CA ALA A 64 -2.51 -2.29 -5.50
C ALA A 64 -4.02 -2.00 -5.34
N ARG A 65 -4.70 -2.73 -4.44
CA ARG A 65 -6.11 -2.49 -4.11
C ARG A 65 -6.37 -1.08 -3.58
N ALA A 66 -5.49 -0.56 -2.73
CA ALA A 66 -5.61 0.80 -2.21
C ALA A 66 -5.43 1.86 -3.32
N LEU A 67 -4.54 1.59 -4.28
CA LEU A 67 -4.22 2.47 -5.40
C LEU A 67 -5.24 2.40 -6.54
N ALA A 68 -5.95 1.29 -6.70
CA ALA A 68 -6.90 1.05 -7.80
C ALA A 68 -7.94 2.17 -7.98
N ASN A 69 -8.38 2.78 -6.88
CA ASN A 69 -9.35 3.87 -6.88
C ASN A 69 -8.76 5.26 -7.21
N LYS A 70 -7.47 5.35 -7.58
CA LYS A 70 -6.75 6.61 -7.79
C LYS A 70 -6.98 7.62 -6.65
N PRO A 71 -6.83 7.22 -5.36
CA PRO A 71 -7.19 8.10 -4.25
C PRO A 71 -6.25 9.30 -4.15
N SER A 72 -6.75 10.44 -3.66
CA SER A 72 -5.89 11.59 -3.35
C SER A 72 -5.03 11.36 -2.10
N ILE A 73 -5.50 10.52 -1.16
CA ILE A 73 -4.84 10.23 0.11
C ILE A 73 -4.86 8.72 0.36
N ILE A 74 -3.72 8.17 0.76
CA ILE A 74 -3.53 6.79 1.16
C ILE A 74 -3.24 6.76 2.66
N PHE A 75 -4.01 5.97 3.41
CA PHE A 75 -3.70 5.64 4.79
C PHE A 75 -3.03 4.26 4.85
N ALA A 76 -1.89 4.17 5.51
CA ALA A 76 -1.14 2.93 5.69
C ALA A 76 -0.85 2.69 7.17
N ASP A 77 -1.40 1.60 7.70
CA ASP A 77 -1.20 1.18 9.08
C ASP A 77 -0.17 0.05 9.13
N GLU A 78 1.04 0.37 9.59
CA GLU A 78 2.22 -0.49 9.64
C GLU A 78 2.40 -1.39 8.40
N PRO A 79 2.53 -0.81 7.19
CA PRO A 79 2.51 -1.56 5.93
C PRO A 79 3.70 -2.52 5.75
N THR A 80 4.69 -2.51 6.64
CA THR A 80 5.86 -3.39 6.58
C THR A 80 5.98 -4.32 7.79
N GLY A 81 5.06 -4.25 8.76
CA GLY A 81 5.21 -4.96 10.05
C GLY A 81 5.24 -6.50 9.94
N ASN A 82 4.66 -7.06 8.88
CA ASN A 82 4.61 -8.50 8.63
C ASN A 82 5.65 -8.99 7.58
N LEU A 83 6.61 -8.14 7.22
CA LEU A 83 7.62 -8.43 6.20
C LEU A 83 9.02 -8.47 6.81
N ASP A 84 9.91 -9.27 6.21
CA ASP A 84 11.33 -9.16 6.51
C ASP A 84 11.88 -7.80 6.08
N SER A 85 13.01 -7.38 6.66
CA SER A 85 13.56 -6.04 6.48
C SER A 85 13.86 -5.68 5.01
N LYS A 86 14.23 -6.66 4.19
CA LYS A 86 14.49 -6.43 2.76
C LYS A 86 13.18 -6.23 2.01
N SER A 87 12.23 -7.16 2.18
CA SER A 87 10.91 -7.06 1.55
C SER A 87 10.14 -5.80 1.97
N GLY A 88 10.25 -5.41 3.24
CA GLY A 88 9.61 -4.20 3.78
C GLY A 88 10.15 -2.93 3.10
N ARG A 89 11.47 -2.84 2.91
CA ARG A 89 12.09 -1.69 2.23
C ARG A 89 11.70 -1.63 0.75
N GLU A 90 11.70 -2.77 0.05
CA GLU A 90 11.22 -2.83 -1.33
C GLU A 90 9.76 -2.37 -1.46
N VAL A 91 8.89 -2.78 -0.53
CA VAL A 91 7.48 -2.38 -0.53
C VAL A 91 7.32 -0.87 -0.29
N LEU A 92 8.08 -0.28 0.62
CA LEU A 92 8.06 1.17 0.85
C LEU A 92 8.56 1.97 -0.35
N ASP A 93 9.61 1.49 -1.01
CA ASP A 93 10.15 2.15 -2.20
C ASP A 93 9.13 2.13 -3.35
N LEU A 94 8.46 1.00 -3.56
CA LEU A 94 7.35 0.88 -4.52
C LEU A 94 6.18 1.82 -4.18
N LEU A 95 5.82 1.90 -2.89
CA LEU A 95 4.76 2.78 -2.42
C LEU A 95 5.13 4.25 -2.70
N ARG A 96 6.33 4.68 -2.32
CA ARG A 96 6.86 6.04 -2.59
C ARG A 96 6.87 6.37 -4.07
N LEU A 97 7.31 5.43 -4.90
CA LEU A 97 7.35 5.62 -6.34
C LEU A 97 5.94 5.77 -6.93
N SER A 98 4.99 4.96 -6.45
CA SER A 98 3.58 5.06 -6.84
C SER A 98 2.98 6.42 -6.43
N ILE A 99 3.21 6.85 -5.20
CA ILE A 99 2.74 8.13 -4.67
C ILE A 99 3.26 9.30 -5.50
N LYS A 100 4.57 9.30 -5.81
CA LYS A 100 5.18 10.34 -6.66
C LYS A 100 4.62 10.33 -8.08
N LYS A 101 4.46 9.15 -8.68
CA LYS A 101 3.94 8.98 -10.04
C LYS A 101 2.49 9.46 -10.17
N TYR A 102 1.67 9.20 -9.16
CA TYR A 102 0.23 9.50 -9.18
C TYR A 102 -0.14 10.78 -8.40
N HIS A 103 0.84 11.54 -7.92
CA HIS A 103 0.64 12.77 -7.14
C HIS A 103 -0.29 12.60 -5.92
N GLN A 104 -0.08 11.53 -5.17
CA GLN A 104 -0.91 11.18 -4.01
C GLN A 104 -0.28 11.66 -2.70
N THR A 105 -1.06 11.74 -1.63
CA THR A 105 -0.56 11.94 -0.27
C THR A 105 -0.56 10.61 0.48
N LEU A 106 0.50 10.30 1.23
CA LEU A 106 0.55 9.14 2.12
C LEU A 106 0.58 9.59 3.57
N VAL A 107 -0.36 9.05 4.35
CA VAL A 107 -0.32 9.08 5.81
C VAL A 107 -0.01 7.66 6.28
N MET A 108 1.10 7.51 6.99
CA MET A 108 1.57 6.20 7.43
C MET A 108 1.80 6.18 8.94
N ILE A 109 1.33 5.11 9.57
CA ILE A 109 1.57 4.79 10.97
C ILE A 109 2.70 3.77 11.02
N THR A 110 3.71 4.02 11.84
CA THR A 110 4.85 3.13 12.03
C THR A 110 5.54 3.38 13.36
N HIS A 111 6.04 2.30 13.98
CA HIS A 111 6.96 2.37 15.12
C HIS A 111 8.45 2.34 14.67
N ASP A 112 8.73 2.17 13.38
CA ASP A 112 10.10 2.15 12.85
C ASP A 112 10.59 3.58 12.55
N LEU A 113 11.54 4.04 13.38
CA LEU A 113 12.14 5.36 13.25
C LEU A 113 12.92 5.55 11.94
N ASN A 114 13.42 4.49 11.30
CA ASN A 114 14.09 4.58 10.00
C ASN A 114 13.08 4.89 8.89
N ILE A 115 11.89 4.31 8.98
CA ILE A 115 10.80 4.59 8.04
C ILE A 115 10.30 6.02 8.28
N ALA A 116 10.07 6.39 9.55
CA ALA A 116 9.61 7.74 9.91
C ALA A 116 10.59 8.84 9.45
N SER A 117 11.90 8.63 9.64
CA SER A 117 12.93 9.62 9.27
C SER A 117 13.06 9.86 7.77
N SER A 118 12.40 9.07 6.94
CA SER A 118 12.38 9.24 5.48
C SER A 118 11.03 9.76 4.96
N ALA A 119 10.13 10.19 5.84
CA ALA A 119 8.92 10.93 5.50
C ALA A 119 9.21 12.44 5.39
N ASP A 120 8.33 13.19 4.73
CA ASP A 120 8.47 14.64 4.61
C ASP A 120 8.10 15.37 5.92
N ARG A 121 7.23 14.77 6.72
CA ARG A 121 6.76 15.27 8.02
C ARG A 121 6.51 14.10 8.96
N ILE A 122 6.83 14.29 10.24
CA ILE A 122 6.63 13.31 11.31
C ILE A 122 5.73 13.94 12.37
N ILE A 123 4.65 13.24 12.73
CA ILE A 123 3.76 13.60 13.82
C ILE A 123 3.89 12.50 14.88
N THR A 124 4.31 12.87 16.09
CA THR A 124 4.44 11.95 17.22
C THR A 124 3.18 12.02 18.08
N ILE A 125 2.61 10.87 18.40
CA ILE A 125 1.42 10.74 19.24
C ILE A 125 1.77 9.87 20.45
N GLU A 126 1.47 10.35 21.65
CA GLU A 126 1.61 9.63 22.92
C GLU A 126 0.31 9.79 23.72
N ASP A 127 -0.22 8.69 24.26
CA ASP A 127 -1.48 8.65 25.03
C ASP A 127 -2.67 9.39 24.36
N GLY A 128 -2.74 9.31 23.03
CA GLY A 128 -3.79 9.94 22.22
C GLY A 128 -3.60 11.44 21.99
N LEU A 129 -2.48 12.02 22.42
CA LEU A 129 -2.13 13.43 22.25
C LEU A 129 -0.96 13.58 21.28
N VAL A 130 -1.03 14.61 20.41
CA VAL A 130 0.12 14.98 19.57
C VAL A 130 1.16 15.67 20.44
N THR A 131 2.31 15.02 20.63
CA THR A 131 3.41 15.54 21.46
C THR A 131 4.49 16.25 20.64
N ALA A 132 4.61 15.92 19.35
CA ALA A 132 5.53 16.60 18.44
C ALA A 132 5.03 16.60 17.00
N ASP A 133 5.44 17.62 16.26
CA ASP A 133 5.15 17.81 14.84
C ASP A 133 6.36 18.45 14.15
N LYS A 134 6.99 17.68 13.26
CA LYS A 134 8.28 18.04 12.67
C LYS A 134 8.26 17.85 11.15
N ALA A 135 8.53 18.92 10.41
CA ALA A 135 8.93 18.81 9.00
C ALA A 135 10.37 18.28 8.92
N VAL A 136 10.59 17.26 8.08
CA VAL A 136 11.89 16.60 7.91
C VAL A 136 12.59 17.11 6.66
N THR A 137 11.83 17.32 5.57
CA THR A 137 12.29 17.96 4.35
C THR A 137 11.82 19.41 4.30
N ALA A 138 12.73 20.31 3.96
CA ALA A 138 12.49 21.73 3.65
C ALA A 138 12.55 21.93 2.14
#